data_AF-A0A151QM25-F1
#
_entry.id   AF-A0A151QM25-F1
#
_cell.length_a   1.000
_cell.length_b   1.000
_cell.length_c   1.000
_cell.angle_alpha   90.00
_cell.angle_beta   90.00
_cell.angle_gamma   90.00
#
_symmetry.space_group_name_H-M   'P 1'
#
loop_
_entity.id
_entity.type
_entity.pdbx_description
1 polymer ?
#
loop_
_entity_poly.entity_id
_entity_poly.type
_entity_poly.pdbx_seq_one_letter_code
_entity_poly.pdbx_strand_id
1 'polypeptide(L)' 'GLDVITAIASIPTYQPSERIRQFNDLAQFFGDERAQNARNIWNRPLTTVYISDCGELKVTKPSLTPSLP' A
#
# COMPACT_ATOMS: atom_id res chain seq x y z
N GLY A 1 -12.75 6.75 -7.92
CA GLY A 1 -11.59 7.14 -7.10
C GLY A 1 -11.46 6.28 -5.86
N LEU A 2 -12.40 6.40 -4.91
CA LEU A 2 -12.36 5.65 -3.66
C LEU A 2 -12.48 4.13 -3.87
N ASP A 3 -13.32 3.71 -4.81
CA ASP A 3 -13.46 2.33 -5.30
C ASP A 3 -12.14 1.70 -5.76
N VAL A 4 -11.34 2.43 -6.54
CA VAL A 4 -10.02 1.98 -7.01
C VAL A 4 -9.06 1.81 -5.82
N ILE A 5 -9.07 2.74 -4.87
CA ILE A 5 -8.25 2.64 -3.64
C ILE A 5 -8.68 1.42 -2.81
N THR A 6 -9.98 1.20 -2.65
CA THR A 6 -10.51 0.02 -1.93
C THR A 6 -10.11 -1.28 -2.62
N ALA A 7 -10.16 -1.33 -3.95
CA ALA A 7 -9.73 -2.50 -4.72
C ALA A 7 -8.23 -2.79 -4.51
N ILE A 8 -7.36 -1.78 -4.62
CA ILE A 8 -5.91 -1.94 -4.39
C ILE A 8 -5.62 -2.37 -2.94
N ALA A 9 -6.32 -1.78 -1.97
CA ALA A 9 -6.15 -2.10 -0.55
C ALA A 9 -6.59 -3.53 -0.18
N SER A 10 -7.50 -4.12 -0.96
CA SER A 10 -7.95 -5.50 -0.75
C SER A 10 -6.93 -6.56 -1.20
N ILE A 11 -5.89 -6.17 -1.94
CA ILE A 11 -4.89 -7.10 -2.46
C ILE A 11 -4.07 -7.68 -1.30
N PRO A 12 -4.00 -9.01 -1.17
CA PRO A 12 -3.17 -9.64 -0.15
C PRO A 12 -1.71 -9.22 -0.28
N THR A 13 -1.09 -8.93 0.86
CA THR A 13 0.32 -8.57 0.93
C THR A 13 1.13 -9.66 1.61
N TYR A 14 2.42 -9.72 1.33
CA TYR A 14 3.32 -10.63 2.03
C TYR A 14 3.45 -10.21 3.50
N GLN A 15 2.92 -11.05 4.38
CA GLN A 15 3.04 -10.92 5.83
C GLN A 15 3.95 -12.04 6.35
N PRO A 16 5.16 -11.74 6.83
CA PRO A 16 6.05 -12.77 7.37
C PRO A 16 5.41 -13.41 8.60
N SER A 17 5.62 -14.71 8.77
CA SER A 17 5.22 -15.41 9.99
C SER A 17 6.00 -14.86 11.20
N GLU A 18 5.45 -15.04 12.39
CA GLU A 18 6.04 -14.55 13.63
C GLU A 18 7.50 -15.02 13.81
N ARG A 19 7.78 -16.28 13.47
CA ARG A 19 9.12 -16.87 13.53
C ARG A 19 10.11 -16.15 12.59
N ILE A 20 9.68 -15.79 11.39
CA ILE A 20 10.54 -15.06 10.43
C ILE A 20 10.87 -13.68 10.97
N ARG A 21 9.91 -13.00 11.61
CA ARG A 21 10.14 -11.70 12.24
C ARG A 21 11.15 -11.82 13.37
N GLN A 22 10.96 -12.77 14.30
CA GLN A 22 11.87 -12.99 15.43
C GLN A 22 13.31 -13.27 14.98
N PHE A 23 13.51 -14.11 13.96
CA PHE A 23 14.85 -14.36 13.44
C PHE A 23 15.45 -13.15 12.71
N ASN A 24 14.62 -12.39 11.99
CA ASN A 24 15.06 -11.14 11.35
C ASN A 24 15.47 -10.10 12.39
N ASP A 25 14.71 -9.98 13.48
CA ASP A 25 15.00 -9.06 14.59
C ASP A 25 16.30 -9.44 15.30
N LEU A 26 16.52 -10.74 15.53
CA LEU A 26 17.78 -11.24 16.08
C LEU A 26 18.96 -10.97 15.14
N ALA A 27 18.80 -11.19 13.83
CA ALA A 27 19.85 -10.90 12.85
C ALA A 27 20.15 -9.39 12.80
N GLN A 28 19.13 -8.54 12.86
CA GLN A 28 19.29 -7.09 12.95
C GLN A 28 20.05 -6.69 14.21
N PHE A 29 19.76 -7.31 15.36
CA PHE A 29 20.47 -7.06 16.62
C PHE A 29 21.98 -7.30 16.50
N PHE A 30 22.40 -8.29 15.70
CA PHE A 30 23.81 -8.56 15.40
C PHE A 30 24.39 -7.74 14.24
N GLY A 31 23.64 -6.77 13.69
CA GLY A 31 24.12 -5.90 12.62
C GLY A 31 24.06 -6.52 11.22
N ASP A 32 23.27 -7.58 11.01
CA ASP A 32 23.10 -8.18 9.68
C ASP A 32 22.26 -7.27 8.77
N GLU A 33 22.91 -6.60 7.82
CA GLU A 33 22.26 -5.71 6.84
C GLU A 33 21.23 -6.44 5.96
N ARG A 34 21.37 -7.77 5.78
CA ARG A 34 20.40 -8.57 5.03
C ARG A 34 19.05 -8.61 5.74
N ALA A 35 18.99 -8.42 7.05
CA ALA A 35 17.74 -8.34 7.79
C ALA A 35 16.89 -7.15 7.31
N GLN A 36 17.52 -6.00 7.05
CA GLN A 36 16.84 -4.82 6.51
C GLN A 36 16.38 -5.07 5.06
N ASN A 37 17.21 -5.71 4.24
CA ASN A 37 16.82 -6.07 2.87
C ASN A 37 15.60 -6.99 2.82
N ALA A 38 15.49 -7.95 3.75
CA ALA A 38 14.32 -8.81 3.85
C ALA A 38 13.05 -8.01 4.26
N ARG A 39 13.16 -6.95 5.07
CA ARG A 39 12.03 -6.09 5.42
C ARG A 39 11.50 -5.27 4.26
N ASN A 40 12.33 -4.95 3.27
CA ASN A 40 11.92 -4.19 2.09
C ASN A 40 10.83 -4.88 1.26
N ILE A 41 10.66 -6.20 1.40
CA ILE A 41 9.62 -6.97 0.73
C ILE A 41 8.37 -7.20 1.60
N TRP A 42 8.41 -6.87 2.90
CA TRP A 42 7.25 -7.01 3.78
C TRP A 42 6.16 -6.03 3.35
N ASN A 43 4.90 -6.45 3.47
CA ASN A 43 3.73 -5.68 3.03
C ASN A 43 3.67 -5.40 1.52
N ARG A 44 4.55 -5.97 0.69
CA ARG A 44 4.41 -5.89 -0.76
C ARG A 44 3.20 -6.73 -1.22
N PRO A 45 2.43 -6.27 -2.23
CA PRO A 45 1.38 -7.07 -2.84
C PRO A 45 1.90 -8.43 -3.33
N LEU A 46 1.11 -9.49 -3.11
CA LEU A 46 1.42 -10.84 -3.63
C LEU A 46 1.18 -10.96 -5.14
N THR A 47 0.49 -9.97 -5.72
CA THR A 47 0.25 -9.85 -7.16
C THR A 47 0.78 -8.53 -7.67
N THR A 48 1.19 -8.49 -8.94
CA THR A 48 1.63 -7.25 -9.57
C THR A 48 0.45 -6.29 -9.72
N VAL A 49 0.61 -5.07 -9.20
CA VAL A 49 -0.36 -3.98 -9.39
C VAL A 49 0.05 -3.17 -10.62
N TYR A 50 -0.80 -3.18 -11.65
CA TYR A 50 -0.63 -2.36 -12.84
C TYR A 50 -1.64 -1.22 -12.81
N ILE A 51 -1.14 0.02 -12.84
CA ILE A 51 -1.96 1.23 -12.89
C ILE A 51 -1.87 1.77 -14.31
N SER A 52 -2.96 1.64 -15.06
CA SER A 52 -3.13 2.29 -16.37
C SER A 52 -3.95 3.58 -16.24
N ASP A 53 -3.89 4.42 -17.27
CA ASP A 53 -4.80 5.57 -17.47
C ASP A 53 -4.87 6.54 -16.28
N CYS A 54 -3.72 6.87 -15.69
CA CYS A 54 -3.61 7.84 -14.60
C CYS A 54 -3.53 9.29 -15.13
N GLY A 55 -4.04 10.24 -14.34
CA GLY A 55 -4.03 11.66 -14.70
C GLY A 55 -4.89 12.53 -13.78
N GLU A 56 -4.95 13.82 -14.08
CA GLU A 56 -5.83 14.76 -13.37
C GLU A 56 -7.25 14.70 -13.97
N LEU A 57 -8.23 14.35 -13.15
CA LEU A 57 -9.64 14.49 -13.51
C LEU A 57 -10.07 15.94 -13.22
N LYS A 58 -10.15 16.79 -14.25
CA LYS A 58 -10.67 18.15 -14.11
C LYS A 58 -12.19 18.12 -13.90
N VAL A 59 -12.62 18.12 -12.66
CA VAL A 59 -14.04 18.19 -12.31
C VAL A 59 -14.49 19.66 -12.37
N THR A 60 -15.42 19.98 -13.26
CA THR A 60 -16.12 21.28 -13.22
C THR A 60 -16.83 21.40 -11.88
N LYS A 61 -16.52 22.48 -11.14
CA LYS A 61 -17.17 22.79 -9.85
C LYS A 61 -18.69 22.68 -10.02
N PRO A 62 -19.39 21.83 -9.25
CA PRO A 62 -20.84 21.79 -9.32
C PRO A 62 -21.37 23.17 -8.92
N SER A 63 -22.14 23.78 -9.81
CA SER A 63 -22.92 24.98 -9.51
C SER A 63 -24.02 24.56 -8.54
N LEU A 64 -23.73 24.63 -7.23
CA LEU A 64 -24.77 24.54 -6.22
C LEU A 64 -25.53 25.86 -6.27
N THR A 65 -26.67 25.88 -6.95
CA THR A 65 -27.62 26.99 -6.85
C THR A 65 -28.12 27.04 -5.41
N PRO A 66 -27.85 28.11 -4.64
CA PRO A 66 -28.34 28.21 -3.28
C PRO A 66 -29.87 28.34 -3.33
N SER A 67 -30.60 27.35 -2.80
CA SER A 67 -32.00 27.56 -2.45
C SER A 67 -32.04 28.12 -1.02
N LEU A 68 -32.38 29.40 -0.90
CA LEU A 68 -32.72 30.00 0.38
C LEU A 68 -34.16 29.57 0.77
N PRO A 69 -34.43 29.35 2.08
CA PRO A 69 -35.79 29.17 2.58
C PRO A 69 -36.62 30.47 2.49
#